data_AF-A0A973CF98-F1
#
_entry.id   AF-A0A973CF98-F1
#
_cell.length_a   1.000
_cell.length_b   1.000
_cell.length_c   1.000
_cell.angle_alpha   90.00
_cell.angle_beta   90.00
_cell.angle_gamma   90.00
#
_symmetry.space_group_name_H-M   'P 1'
#
loop_
_entity.id
_entity.type
_entity.pdbx_description
1 polymer ?
#
loop_
_entity_poly.entity_id
_entity_poly.type
_entity_poly.pdbx_seq_one_letter_code
_entity_poly.pdbx_strand_id
1 'polypeptide(L)'
;MLNKYPLWKYLMVIATIAICLLYATPNLYGEDPAVQVSAARGAVIEVSTLDKVKAELDKQDISYKSVSLENNQVLVRLNDSEQQLLASEILKEQLGQKFIVALNLAPATPDWLQSIGAGPLKLGLDLRGGVHFLLEVDMQEALVKAQDQMLQDFRTDLREEKLRYTAIRKNSNGITVRFRDAETRDKAEEFLNSKYADLMLPDSEINGQFILLAKMSEDKLAEIKEYALQQNITIIRNRVNQLGVAEPLVQRQGADRIVVELPGVQDTAGAKEILGATATLEFRLVDNKADPYSSRVPAGSQKYTTRDGRPVVLKKQVILTGNHITGATSSLDEFSRAQVNIDLDSQGGSKMSRATKKAIGTSMATVFIEYKPTGEKTADGKSKLHKIEEV
;
A
#
# COMPACT_ATOMS: atom_id res chain seq x y z
N MET A 1 11.92 68.75 15.15
CA MET A 1 11.03 67.90 14.33
C MET A 1 11.33 66.45 14.68
N LEU A 2 10.37 65.71 15.26
CA LEU A 2 10.62 64.36 15.80
C LEU A 2 10.72 63.25 14.72
N ASN A 3 10.27 63.49 13.48
CA ASN A 3 10.35 62.50 12.40
C ASN A 3 11.53 62.80 11.46
N LYS A 4 12.45 61.83 11.35
CA LYS A 4 13.65 61.92 10.51
C LYS A 4 13.44 61.42 9.07
N TYR A 5 12.35 60.70 8.80
CA TYR A 5 12.03 60.17 7.48
C TYR A 5 10.82 60.87 6.82
N PRO A 6 10.76 60.87 5.47
CA PRO A 6 9.56 61.30 4.74
C PRO A 6 8.31 60.48 5.08
N LEU A 7 7.13 61.12 5.07
CA LEU A 7 5.84 60.50 5.41
C LEU A 7 5.57 59.19 4.65
N TRP A 8 5.91 59.13 3.35
CA TRP A 8 5.69 57.96 2.51
C TRP A 8 6.48 56.73 2.97
N LYS A 9 7.67 56.91 3.57
CA LYS A 9 8.45 55.80 4.13
C LYS A 9 7.78 55.24 5.38
N TYR A 10 7.24 56.10 6.24
CA TYR A 10 6.45 55.66 7.39
C TYR A 10 5.18 54.92 6.96
N LEU A 11 4.46 55.44 5.96
CA LEU A 11 3.29 54.76 5.39
C LEU A 11 3.65 53.39 4.77
N MET A 12 4.78 53.29 4.08
CA MET A 12 5.29 52.02 3.56
C MET A 12 5.56 51.02 4.69
N VAL A 13 6.25 51.44 5.76
CA VAL A 13 6.56 50.56 6.90
C VAL A 13 5.27 50.08 7.58
N ILE A 14 4.30 50.99 7.80
CA ILE A 14 3.01 50.63 8.40
C ILE A 14 2.25 49.64 7.50
N ALA A 15 2.23 49.86 6.19
CA ALA A 15 1.59 48.94 5.24
C ALA A 15 2.26 47.56 5.26
N THR A 16 3.59 47.49 5.29
CA THR A 16 4.32 46.21 5.40
C THR A 16 3.99 45.48 6.70
N ILE A 17 3.97 46.19 7.84
CA ILE A 17 3.61 45.59 9.14
C ILE A 17 2.16 45.09 9.12
N ALA A 18 1.23 45.85 8.54
CA ALA A 18 -0.16 45.45 8.40
C ALA A 18 -0.31 44.17 7.56
N ILE A 19 0.44 44.05 6.46
CA ILE A 19 0.47 42.82 5.64
C ILE A 19 1.06 41.66 6.44
N CYS A 20 2.18 41.85 7.16
CA CYS A 20 2.77 40.80 8.00
C CYS A 20 1.79 40.33 9.09
N LEU A 21 1.07 41.25 9.74
CA LEU A 21 0.05 40.92 10.73
C LEU A 21 -1.11 40.15 10.11
N LEU A 22 -1.59 40.57 8.93
CA LEU A 22 -2.64 39.89 8.19
C LEU A 22 -2.27 38.42 7.91
N TYR A 23 -1.05 38.17 7.42
CA TYR A 23 -0.56 36.81 7.15
C TYR A 23 -0.24 36.01 8.43
N ALA A 24 -0.09 36.66 9.59
CA ALA A 24 0.08 36.00 10.88
C ALA A 24 -1.25 35.67 11.59
N THR A 25 -2.34 36.36 11.25
CA THR A 25 -3.67 36.13 11.86
C THR A 25 -4.21 34.70 11.76
N PRO A 26 -3.95 33.90 10.71
CA PRO A 26 -4.42 32.51 10.64
C PRO A 26 -4.02 31.65 11.85
N ASN A 27 -2.86 31.91 12.45
CA ASN A 27 -2.37 31.15 13.60
C ASN A 27 -3.17 31.41 14.90
N LEU A 28 -3.99 32.46 14.94
CA LEU A 28 -4.82 32.79 16.10
C LEU A 28 -6.16 32.03 16.12
N TYR A 29 -6.60 31.50 14.97
CA TYR A 29 -7.92 30.87 14.85
C TYR A 29 -7.98 29.46 15.47
N GLY A 30 -6.84 28.82 15.75
CA GLY A 30 -6.80 27.49 16.37
C GLY A 30 -7.34 26.37 15.47
N GLU A 31 -7.72 25.25 16.08
CA GLU A 31 -8.25 24.07 15.40
C GLU A 31 -9.62 23.69 15.97
N ASP A 32 -10.54 23.32 15.09
CA ASP A 32 -11.86 22.80 15.45
C ASP A 32 -11.82 21.27 15.55
N PRO A 33 -12.42 20.68 16.61
CA PRO A 33 -12.72 19.26 16.69
C PRO A 33 -13.50 18.82 15.44
N ALA A 34 -13.00 17.84 14.71
CA ALA A 34 -13.61 17.41 13.46
C ALA A 34 -13.70 15.89 13.35
N VAL A 35 -14.78 15.40 12.74
CA VAL A 35 -14.90 14.00 12.34
C VAL A 35 -14.80 13.92 10.83
N GLN A 36 -13.90 13.07 10.39
CA GLN A 36 -13.62 12.87 8.98
C GLN A 36 -14.10 11.48 8.59
N VAL A 37 -14.97 11.44 7.59
CA VAL A 37 -15.44 10.19 7.00
C VAL A 37 -14.73 10.04 5.67
N SER A 38 -13.86 9.04 5.57
CA SER A 38 -13.23 8.62 4.34
C SER A 38 -13.78 7.28 3.87
N ALA A 39 -13.69 7.03 2.57
CA ALA A 39 -14.18 5.79 1.99
C ALA A 39 -13.24 4.63 2.32
N ALA A 40 -13.78 3.53 2.84
CA ALA A 40 -13.06 2.27 3.04
C ALA A 40 -13.53 1.23 2.02
N ARG A 41 -12.69 0.24 1.71
CA ARG A 41 -13.09 -0.99 1.00
C ARG A 41 -13.90 -0.75 -0.29
N GLY A 42 -13.53 0.28 -1.06
CA GLY A 42 -14.14 0.61 -2.35
C GLY A 42 -15.41 1.48 -2.29
N ALA A 43 -15.87 1.93 -1.12
CA ALA A 43 -16.95 2.92 -1.06
C ALA A 43 -16.55 4.22 -1.79
N VAL A 44 -17.53 4.97 -2.30
CA VAL A 44 -17.34 6.30 -2.88
C VAL A 44 -18.04 7.31 -1.98
N ILE A 45 -17.42 8.47 -1.80
CA ILE A 45 -18.02 9.59 -1.07
C ILE A 45 -18.70 10.50 -2.08
N GLU A 46 -20.04 10.52 -2.02
CA GLU A 46 -20.89 11.34 -2.85
C GLU A 46 -21.69 12.33 -1.99
N VAL A 47 -22.40 13.25 -2.64
CA VAL A 47 -23.33 14.18 -1.98
C VAL A 47 -24.38 13.42 -1.15
N SER A 48 -24.80 12.24 -1.61
CA SER A 48 -25.73 11.37 -0.86
C SER A 48 -25.15 10.86 0.48
N THR A 49 -23.83 10.68 0.58
CA THR A 49 -23.15 10.33 1.82
C THR A 49 -23.14 11.51 2.78
N LEU A 50 -22.92 12.72 2.27
CA LEU A 50 -23.00 13.95 3.06
C LEU A 50 -24.41 14.14 3.64
N ASP A 51 -25.46 13.91 2.85
CA ASP A 51 -26.84 14.02 3.32
C ASP A 51 -27.17 12.98 4.40
N LYS A 52 -26.66 11.75 4.26
CA LYS A 52 -26.79 10.70 5.30
C LYS A 52 -26.08 11.08 6.59
N VAL A 53 -24.86 11.61 6.49
CA VAL A 53 -24.08 12.06 7.66
C VAL A 53 -24.84 13.18 8.38
N LYS A 54 -25.37 14.17 7.66
CA LYS A 54 -26.21 15.23 8.25
C LYS A 54 -27.44 14.66 8.95
N ALA A 55 -28.19 13.79 8.26
CA ALA A 55 -29.40 13.21 8.80
C ALA A 55 -29.14 12.41 10.10
N GLU A 56 -28.03 11.69 10.20
CA GLU A 56 -27.70 10.93 11.40
C GLU A 56 -27.23 11.83 12.56
N LEU A 57 -26.48 12.90 12.26
CA LEU A 57 -26.10 13.90 13.27
C LEU A 57 -27.32 14.66 13.81
N ASP A 58 -28.22 15.09 12.92
CA ASP A 58 -29.45 15.81 13.29
C ASP A 58 -30.39 14.91 14.11
N LYS A 59 -30.50 13.62 13.77
CA LYS A 59 -31.34 12.64 14.49
C LYS A 59 -30.90 12.41 15.94
N GLN A 60 -29.62 12.63 16.23
CA GLN A 60 -29.01 12.45 17.56
C GLN A 60 -28.80 13.79 18.29
N ASP A 61 -29.38 14.88 17.76
CA ASP A 61 -29.25 16.25 18.30
C ASP A 61 -27.78 16.71 18.48
N ILE A 62 -26.87 16.26 17.62
CA ILE A 62 -25.46 16.64 17.66
C ILE A 62 -25.27 18.00 16.97
N SER A 63 -24.85 19.01 17.73
CA SER A 63 -24.56 20.34 17.18
C SER A 63 -23.25 20.35 16.41
N TYR A 64 -23.29 20.70 15.12
CA TYR A 64 -22.09 20.87 14.29
C TYR A 64 -21.98 22.29 13.74
N LYS A 65 -20.75 22.75 13.50
CA LYS A 65 -20.46 24.05 12.86
C LYS A 65 -20.69 23.99 11.36
N SER A 66 -20.16 22.96 10.71
CA SER A 66 -20.29 22.75 9.28
C SER A 66 -20.09 21.29 8.89
N VAL A 67 -20.73 20.88 7.79
CA VAL A 67 -20.49 19.60 7.13
C VAL A 67 -20.20 19.89 5.67
N SER A 68 -18.96 19.65 5.25
CA SER A 68 -18.49 19.88 3.88
C SER A 68 -17.95 18.59 3.25
N LEU A 69 -18.02 18.52 1.92
CA LEU A 69 -17.34 17.49 1.14
C LEU A 69 -16.07 18.11 0.57
N GLU A 70 -14.91 17.69 1.07
CA GLU A 70 -13.59 18.19 0.72
C GLU A 70 -12.70 17.00 0.32
N ASN A 71 -11.99 17.09 -0.80
CA ASN A 71 -11.03 16.05 -1.24
C ASN A 71 -11.57 14.61 -1.22
N ASN A 72 -12.81 14.41 -1.68
CA ASN A 72 -13.48 13.10 -1.72
C ASN A 72 -13.72 12.49 -0.32
N GLN A 73 -13.85 13.34 0.70
CA GLN A 73 -14.07 12.99 2.10
C GLN A 73 -15.14 13.91 2.70
N VAL A 74 -15.91 13.42 3.68
CA VAL A 74 -16.86 14.28 4.41
C VAL A 74 -16.16 14.77 5.67
N LEU A 75 -16.09 16.09 5.83
CA LEU A 75 -15.54 16.74 7.01
C LEU A 75 -16.67 17.38 7.81
N VAL A 76 -16.86 16.88 9.03
CA VAL A 76 -17.82 17.40 10.01
C VAL A 76 -17.04 18.20 11.05
N ARG A 77 -17.20 19.51 11.08
CA ARG A 77 -16.61 20.39 12.12
C ARG A 77 -17.60 20.53 13.27
N LEU A 78 -17.13 20.29 14.50
CA LEU A 78 -17.94 20.24 15.71
C LEU A 78 -17.52 21.35 16.68
N ASN A 79 -18.35 21.58 17.71
CA ASN A 79 -18.10 22.66 18.66
C ASN A 79 -17.12 22.27 19.77
N ASP A 80 -17.14 21.01 20.18
CA ASP A 80 -16.30 20.48 21.26
C ASP A 80 -15.85 19.03 21.00
N SER A 81 -14.93 18.54 21.82
CA SER A 81 -14.38 17.18 21.72
C SER A 81 -15.35 16.10 22.21
N GLU A 82 -16.35 16.42 23.03
CA GLU A 82 -17.35 15.45 23.49
C GLU A 82 -18.31 15.09 22.37
N GLN A 83 -18.84 16.10 21.68
CA GLN A 83 -19.63 15.97 20.45
C GLN A 83 -18.82 15.29 19.35
N GLN A 84 -17.51 15.54 19.28
CA GLN A 84 -16.60 14.83 18.36
C GLN A 84 -16.56 13.32 18.61
N LEU A 85 -16.42 12.91 19.86
CA LEU A 85 -16.40 11.50 20.23
C LEU A 85 -17.75 10.83 19.96
N LEU A 86 -18.84 11.47 20.39
CA LEU A 86 -20.20 10.97 20.16
C LEU A 86 -20.51 10.84 18.66
N ALA A 87 -20.21 11.87 17.87
CA ALA A 87 -20.39 11.85 16.42
C ALA A 87 -19.57 10.74 15.77
N SER A 88 -18.31 10.56 16.18
CA SER A 88 -17.44 9.51 15.65
C SER A 88 -17.99 8.11 15.93
N GLU A 89 -18.45 7.85 17.16
CA GLU A 89 -19.00 6.55 17.56
C GLU A 89 -20.29 6.22 16.80
N ILE A 90 -21.22 7.16 16.74
CA ILE A 90 -22.49 7.02 16.01
C ILE A 90 -22.25 6.81 14.52
N LEU A 91 -21.40 7.65 13.91
CA LEU A 91 -21.11 7.53 12.48
C LEU A 91 -20.41 6.20 12.18
N LYS A 92 -19.55 5.71 13.07
CA LYS A 92 -18.88 4.42 12.91
C LYS A 92 -19.87 3.25 12.99
N GLU A 93 -20.86 3.33 13.89
CA GLU A 93 -21.92 2.32 14.01
C GLU A 93 -22.85 2.32 12.78
N GLN A 94 -23.29 3.49 12.34
CA GLN A 94 -24.32 3.62 11.30
C GLN A 94 -23.78 3.48 9.86
N LEU A 95 -22.57 4.00 9.60
CA LEU A 95 -21.93 3.86 8.29
C LEU A 95 -21.28 2.47 8.11
N GLY A 96 -21.03 1.77 9.22
CA GLY A 96 -20.44 0.43 9.26
C GLY A 96 -19.02 0.38 8.70
N GLN A 97 -18.53 -0.85 8.45
CA GLN A 97 -17.13 -1.09 8.03
C GLN A 97 -16.77 -0.63 6.61
N LYS A 98 -17.71 -0.01 5.88
CA LYS A 98 -17.49 0.53 4.52
C LYS A 98 -16.89 1.93 4.53
N PHE A 99 -16.92 2.62 5.65
CA PHE A 99 -16.35 3.95 5.80
C PHE A 99 -15.38 3.95 6.97
N ILE A 100 -14.30 4.71 6.83
CA ILE A 100 -13.37 4.97 7.92
C ILE A 100 -13.81 6.29 8.54
N VAL A 101 -14.27 6.21 9.78
CA VAL A 101 -14.59 7.39 10.58
C VAL A 101 -13.38 7.65 11.46
N ALA A 102 -12.69 8.76 11.21
CA ALA A 102 -11.50 9.17 11.91
C ALA A 102 -11.75 10.49 12.63
N LEU A 103 -11.26 10.57 13.86
CA LEU A 103 -11.19 11.81 14.62
C LEU A 103 -10.01 12.65 14.09
N ASN A 104 -10.27 13.92 13.77
CA ASN A 104 -9.30 14.86 13.23
C ASN A 104 -9.44 16.25 13.89
N LEU A 105 -8.45 17.12 13.72
CA LEU A 105 -8.51 18.53 14.08
C LEU A 105 -8.38 19.36 12.79
N ALA A 106 -9.44 20.06 12.42
CA ALA A 106 -9.47 20.88 11.21
C ALA A 106 -9.06 22.32 11.53
N PRO A 107 -8.24 22.99 10.70
CA PRO A 107 -7.92 24.40 10.91
C PRO A 107 -9.19 25.26 10.90
N ALA A 108 -9.37 26.12 11.90
CA ALA A 108 -10.52 27.03 11.99
C ALA A 108 -10.30 28.35 11.23
N THR A 109 -9.26 28.42 10.38
CA THR A 109 -8.92 29.60 9.58
C THR A 109 -10.02 29.91 8.56
N PRO A 110 -10.59 31.14 8.53
CA PRO A 110 -11.61 31.54 7.57
C PRO A 110 -11.19 31.39 6.11
N ASP A 111 -12.14 31.02 5.24
CA ASP A 111 -11.90 30.78 3.80
C ASP A 111 -11.30 32.00 3.07
N TRP A 112 -11.64 33.22 3.49
CA TRP A 112 -11.13 34.44 2.88
C TRP A 112 -9.63 34.69 3.17
N LEU A 113 -9.12 34.18 4.31
CA LEU A 113 -7.68 34.20 4.62
C LEU A 113 -6.96 33.12 3.82
N GLN A 114 -7.57 31.94 3.68
CA GLN A 114 -7.01 30.86 2.89
C GLN A 114 -6.93 31.24 1.39
N SER A 115 -7.92 31.95 0.85
CA SER A 115 -7.97 32.33 -0.57
C SER A 115 -6.87 33.32 -1.00
N ILE A 116 -6.34 34.12 -0.08
CA ILE A 116 -5.18 35.00 -0.30
C ILE A 116 -3.83 34.32 0.00
N GLY A 117 -3.85 33.01 0.26
CA GLY A 117 -2.67 32.22 0.61
C GLY A 117 -2.19 32.40 2.05
N ALA A 118 -2.97 33.06 2.92
CA ALA A 118 -2.67 33.20 4.34
C ALA A 118 -3.20 31.96 5.09
N GLY A 119 -2.48 30.85 4.95
CA GLY A 119 -2.72 29.62 5.73
C GLY A 119 -2.02 29.66 7.10
N PRO A 120 -2.51 28.90 8.10
CA PRO A 120 -1.80 28.73 9.36
C PRO A 120 -0.48 27.98 9.16
N LEU A 121 0.44 28.16 10.09
CA LEU A 121 1.71 27.43 10.11
C LEU A 121 1.46 25.94 10.35
N LYS A 122 2.23 25.11 9.64
CA LYS A 122 2.23 23.66 9.81
C LYS A 122 2.91 23.33 11.14
N LEU A 123 2.13 22.84 12.09
CA LEU A 123 2.63 22.40 13.38
C LEU A 123 3.17 20.97 13.26
N GLY A 124 4.40 20.76 13.74
CA GLY A 124 4.98 19.42 13.85
C GLY A 124 4.30 18.58 14.93
N LEU A 125 4.68 17.31 15.02
CA LEU A 125 4.13 16.34 15.99
C LEU A 125 4.19 16.86 17.44
N ASP A 126 5.28 17.51 17.84
CA ASP A 126 5.45 18.00 19.21
C ASP A 126 4.49 19.14 19.58
N LEU A 127 4.02 19.90 18.59
CA LEU A 127 3.13 21.05 18.81
C LEU A 127 1.66 20.71 18.58
N ARG A 128 1.36 19.81 17.63
CA ARG A 128 -0.01 19.39 17.28
C ARG A 128 -0.45 18.11 18.00
N GLY A 129 0.49 17.36 18.57
CA GLY A 129 0.25 15.98 18.98
C GLY A 129 0.06 15.05 17.78
N GLY A 130 -0.07 13.75 18.06
CA GLY A 130 -0.24 12.72 17.04
C GLY A 130 0.54 11.45 17.37
N VAL A 131 1.00 10.76 16.34
CA VAL A 131 1.77 9.51 16.49
C VAL A 131 3.02 9.47 15.63
N HIS A 132 4.06 8.86 16.20
CA HIS A 132 5.30 8.51 15.53
C HIS A 132 5.42 6.99 15.47
N PHE A 133 5.48 6.43 14.26
CA PHE A 133 5.70 5.00 14.04
C PHE A 133 7.07 4.76 13.42
N LEU A 134 7.77 3.78 13.98
CA LEU A 134 8.96 3.20 13.37
C LEU A 134 8.61 1.80 12.86
N LEU A 135 8.61 1.64 11.55
CA LEU A 135 8.28 0.38 10.87
C LEU A 135 9.56 -0.25 10.32
N GLU A 136 9.71 -1.57 10.45
CA GLU A 136 10.83 -2.33 9.89
C GLU A 136 10.33 -3.17 8.70
N VAL A 137 11.05 -3.14 7.59
CA VAL A 137 10.75 -3.94 6.40
C VAL A 137 11.38 -5.33 6.53
N ASP A 138 10.61 -6.37 6.23
CA ASP A 138 11.13 -7.73 6.18
C ASP A 138 11.96 -7.96 4.91
N MET A 139 13.27 -7.68 5.02
CA MET A 139 14.22 -7.84 3.91
C MET A 139 14.43 -9.30 3.52
N GLN A 140 14.20 -10.25 4.43
CA GLN A 140 14.33 -11.68 4.11
C GLN A 140 13.19 -12.12 3.20
N GLU A 141 11.97 -11.72 3.52
CA GLU A 141 10.80 -11.99 2.68
C GLU A 141 10.93 -11.35 1.29
N ALA A 142 11.48 -10.14 1.20
CA ALA A 142 11.76 -9.48 -0.08
C ALA A 142 12.74 -10.30 -0.94
N LEU A 143 13.81 -10.84 -0.34
CA LEU A 143 14.76 -11.71 -1.02
C LEU A 143 14.14 -13.04 -1.46
N VAL A 144 13.31 -13.64 -0.60
CA VAL A 144 12.58 -14.88 -0.92
C VAL A 144 11.66 -14.67 -2.13
N LYS A 145 10.91 -13.56 -2.17
CA LYS A 145 10.05 -13.19 -3.30
C LYS A 145 10.85 -12.93 -4.58
N ALA A 146 11.99 -12.24 -4.48
CA ALA A 146 12.87 -12.00 -5.62
C ALA A 146 13.42 -13.32 -6.19
N GLN A 147 13.82 -14.26 -5.33
CA GLN A 147 14.25 -15.60 -5.76
C GLN A 147 13.12 -16.40 -6.41
N ASP A 148 11.90 -16.31 -5.90
CA ASP A 148 10.75 -17.00 -6.49
C ASP A 148 10.38 -16.43 -7.87
N GLN A 149 10.47 -15.12 -8.05
CA GLN A 149 10.30 -14.47 -9.36
C GLN A 149 11.40 -14.91 -10.34
N MET A 150 12.66 -14.83 -9.91
CA MET A 150 13.81 -15.23 -10.72
C MET A 150 13.73 -16.70 -11.14
N LEU A 151 13.23 -17.59 -10.27
CA LEU A 151 12.98 -18.99 -10.60
C LEU A 151 11.93 -19.17 -11.70
N GLN A 152 10.89 -18.32 -11.72
CA GLN A 152 9.87 -18.33 -12.78
C GLN A 152 10.43 -17.80 -14.10
N ASP A 153 11.22 -16.74 -14.06
CA ASP A 153 11.86 -16.14 -15.24
C ASP A 153 12.80 -17.15 -15.89
N PHE A 154 13.66 -17.80 -15.09
CA PHE A 154 14.56 -18.86 -15.55
C PHE A 154 13.82 -20.02 -16.23
N ARG A 155 12.68 -20.45 -15.67
CA ARG A 155 11.86 -21.51 -16.28
C ARG A 155 11.30 -21.12 -17.63
N THR A 156 10.94 -19.85 -17.79
CA THR A 156 10.36 -19.30 -19.00
C THR A 156 11.42 -19.14 -20.07
N ASP A 157 12.52 -18.48 -19.72
CA ASP A 157 13.60 -18.15 -20.66
C ASP A 157 14.33 -19.38 -21.17
N LEU A 158 14.70 -20.32 -20.29
CA LEU A 158 15.33 -21.57 -20.71
C LEU A 158 14.41 -22.41 -21.62
N ARG A 159 13.09 -22.29 -21.45
CA ARG A 159 12.12 -22.97 -22.32
C ARG A 159 12.01 -22.28 -23.68
N GLU A 160 12.03 -20.95 -23.72
CA GLU A 160 12.01 -20.17 -24.96
C GLU A 160 13.25 -20.44 -25.81
N GLU A 161 14.43 -20.50 -25.19
CA GLU A 161 15.69 -20.87 -25.84
C GLU A 161 15.85 -22.39 -26.08
N LYS A 162 14.83 -23.18 -25.77
CA LYS A 162 14.81 -24.65 -25.94
C LYS A 162 15.93 -25.40 -25.19
N LEU A 163 16.49 -24.77 -24.15
CA LEU A 163 17.49 -25.36 -23.25
C LEU A 163 16.81 -26.26 -22.23
N ARG A 164 16.95 -27.58 -22.42
CA ARG A 164 16.26 -28.58 -21.59
C ARG A 164 16.95 -28.74 -20.24
N TYR A 165 16.31 -28.26 -19.17
CA TYR A 165 16.70 -28.51 -17.78
C TYR A 165 15.97 -29.73 -17.19
N THR A 166 16.62 -30.44 -16.27
CA THR A 166 16.03 -31.55 -15.51
C THR A 166 15.30 -31.05 -14.28
N ALA A 167 15.88 -30.09 -13.56
CA ALA A 167 15.27 -29.54 -12.35
C ALA A 167 15.76 -28.10 -12.10
N ILE A 168 14.87 -27.25 -11.62
CA ILE A 168 15.20 -25.92 -11.09
C ILE A 168 14.67 -25.84 -9.67
N ARG A 169 15.57 -25.59 -8.72
CA ARG A 169 15.27 -25.53 -7.28
C ARG A 169 15.84 -24.26 -6.66
N LYS A 170 15.11 -23.72 -5.69
CA LYS A 170 15.60 -22.66 -4.81
C LYS A 170 16.45 -23.28 -3.70
N ASN A 171 17.59 -22.67 -3.41
CA ASN A 171 18.47 -22.99 -2.29
C ASN A 171 18.64 -21.73 -1.41
N SER A 172 19.24 -21.89 -0.23
CA SER A 172 19.48 -20.78 0.70
C SER A 172 20.31 -19.63 0.10
N ASN A 173 21.26 -19.97 -0.77
CA ASN A 173 22.21 -19.01 -1.37
C ASN A 173 21.95 -18.71 -2.85
N GLY A 174 20.79 -19.07 -3.41
CA GLY A 174 20.47 -18.79 -4.82
C GLY A 174 19.60 -19.86 -5.48
N ILE A 175 19.66 -19.92 -6.82
CA ILE A 175 18.88 -20.86 -7.63
C ILE A 175 19.81 -21.89 -8.25
N THR A 176 19.45 -23.15 -8.13
CA THR A 176 20.20 -24.27 -8.70
C THR A 176 19.45 -24.85 -9.88
N VAL A 177 20.08 -24.87 -11.05
CA VAL A 177 19.57 -25.45 -12.28
C VAL A 177 20.38 -26.70 -12.61
N ARG A 178 19.70 -27.84 -12.83
CA ARG A 178 20.33 -29.10 -13.23
C ARG A 178 20.04 -29.39 -14.69
N PHE A 179 21.08 -29.79 -15.42
CA PHE A 179 21.03 -30.19 -16.82
C PHE A 179 21.35 -31.67 -17.00
N ARG A 180 21.04 -32.19 -18.19
CA ARG A 180 21.32 -33.58 -18.58
C ARG A 180 22.74 -33.76 -19.11
N ASP A 181 23.26 -32.77 -19.84
CA ASP A 181 24.51 -32.84 -20.59
C ASP A 181 25.32 -31.54 -20.40
N ALA A 182 26.65 -31.62 -20.41
CA ALA A 182 27.57 -30.47 -20.25
C ALA A 182 27.33 -29.38 -21.29
N GLU A 183 27.16 -29.76 -22.57
CA GLU A 183 26.97 -28.80 -23.67
C GLU A 183 25.71 -27.92 -23.47
N THR A 184 24.65 -28.48 -22.89
CA THR A 184 23.42 -27.70 -22.60
C THR A 184 23.63 -26.79 -21.40
N ARG A 185 24.44 -27.21 -20.41
CA ARG A 185 24.82 -26.37 -19.27
C ARG A 185 25.63 -25.18 -19.76
N ASP A 186 26.65 -25.40 -20.59
CA ASP A 186 27.55 -24.33 -21.07
C ASP A 186 26.78 -23.29 -21.90
N LYS A 187 25.88 -23.74 -22.80
CA LYS A 187 25.00 -22.84 -23.55
C LYS A 187 24.03 -22.06 -22.65
N ALA A 188 23.51 -22.70 -21.60
CA ALA A 188 22.63 -22.05 -20.65
C ALA A 188 23.39 -21.03 -19.79
N GLU A 189 24.63 -21.31 -19.43
CA GLU A 189 25.51 -20.39 -18.71
C GLU A 189 25.78 -19.13 -19.52
N GLU A 190 26.17 -19.27 -20.80
CA GLU A 190 26.40 -18.15 -21.70
C GLU A 190 25.13 -17.30 -21.92
N PHE A 191 23.98 -17.96 -22.12
CA PHE A 191 22.70 -17.27 -22.25
C PHE A 191 22.29 -16.54 -20.96
N LEU A 192 22.44 -17.17 -19.79
CA LEU A 192 22.08 -16.54 -18.52
C LEU A 192 23.04 -15.40 -18.15
N ASN A 193 24.35 -15.54 -18.39
CA ASN A 193 25.32 -14.46 -18.17
C ASN A 193 25.06 -13.26 -19.09
N SER A 194 24.69 -13.49 -20.36
CA SER A 194 24.39 -12.40 -21.30
C SER A 194 23.09 -11.66 -20.96
N LYS A 195 22.06 -12.38 -20.51
CA LYS A 195 20.77 -11.79 -20.15
C LYS A 195 20.76 -11.16 -18.76
N TYR A 196 21.49 -11.72 -17.81
CA TYR A 196 21.47 -11.34 -16.39
C TYR A 196 22.89 -11.00 -15.90
N ALA A 197 23.35 -9.81 -16.25
CA ALA A 197 24.66 -9.30 -15.85
C ALA A 197 24.85 -9.19 -14.32
N ASP A 198 23.74 -9.09 -13.56
CA ASP A 198 23.76 -8.91 -12.11
C ASP A 198 23.84 -10.24 -11.32
N LEU A 199 24.06 -11.36 -12.01
CA LEU A 199 24.16 -12.68 -11.40
C LEU A 199 25.60 -13.17 -11.40
N MET A 200 25.98 -13.79 -10.30
CA MET A 200 27.18 -14.60 -10.22
C MET A 200 26.80 -16.04 -10.51
N LEU A 201 27.36 -16.61 -11.56
CA LEU A 201 27.27 -18.03 -11.90
C LEU A 201 28.58 -18.73 -11.55
N PRO A 202 28.88 -19.01 -10.26
CA PRO A 202 30.05 -19.81 -9.93
C PRO A 202 29.92 -21.21 -10.54
N ASP A 203 30.96 -21.63 -11.27
CA ASP A 203 31.13 -23.01 -11.73
C ASP A 203 30.90 -23.96 -10.55
N SER A 204 29.97 -24.88 -10.70
CA SER A 204 29.67 -25.85 -9.65
C SER A 204 29.32 -27.21 -10.25
N GLU A 205 30.34 -27.91 -10.73
CA GLU A 205 30.28 -29.37 -10.86
C GLU A 205 30.26 -29.98 -9.45
N ILE A 206 29.07 -30.34 -8.97
CA ILE A 206 28.90 -31.04 -7.70
C ILE A 206 28.60 -32.50 -8.02
N ASN A 207 29.51 -33.41 -7.65
CA ASN A 207 29.31 -34.86 -7.69
C ASN A 207 28.93 -35.43 -9.08
N GLY A 208 29.56 -34.96 -10.16
CA GLY A 208 29.31 -35.47 -11.52
C GLY A 208 27.93 -35.13 -12.10
N GLN A 209 27.23 -34.15 -11.52
CA GLN A 209 26.00 -33.59 -12.07
C GLN A 209 26.28 -32.23 -12.72
N PHE A 210 25.77 -32.02 -13.94
CA PHE A 210 25.86 -30.73 -14.64
C PHE A 210 24.90 -29.73 -13.99
N ILE A 211 25.41 -28.93 -13.08
CA ILE A 211 24.64 -28.00 -12.26
C ILE A 211 25.17 -26.57 -12.48
N LEU A 212 24.25 -25.63 -12.60
CA LEU A 212 24.53 -24.21 -12.58
C LEU A 212 23.93 -23.62 -11.30
N LEU A 213 24.76 -22.97 -10.50
CA LEU A 213 24.33 -22.21 -9.32
C LEU A 213 24.28 -20.73 -9.68
N ALA A 214 23.08 -20.16 -9.75
CA ALA A 214 22.91 -18.73 -9.91
C ALA A 214 22.76 -18.07 -8.54
N LYS A 215 23.74 -17.25 -8.17
CA LYS A 215 23.70 -16.36 -7.01
C LYS A 215 23.47 -14.93 -7.46
N MET A 216 22.73 -14.16 -6.68
CA MET A 216 22.61 -12.72 -6.88
C MET A 216 23.93 -12.05 -6.48
N SER A 217 24.41 -11.08 -7.28
CA SER A 217 25.55 -10.25 -6.88
C SER A 217 25.21 -9.39 -5.66
N GLU A 218 26.22 -8.86 -4.97
CA GLU A 218 25.99 -7.93 -3.86
C GLU A 218 25.23 -6.68 -4.31
N ASP A 219 25.53 -6.18 -5.50
CA ASP A 219 24.81 -5.05 -6.12
C ASP A 219 23.34 -5.39 -6.33
N LYS A 220 23.03 -6.60 -6.81
CA LYS A 220 21.65 -7.03 -6.99
C LYS A 220 20.90 -7.17 -5.68
N LEU A 221 21.57 -7.68 -4.65
CA LEU A 221 21.00 -7.76 -3.31
C LEU A 221 20.72 -6.36 -2.74
N ALA A 222 21.62 -5.39 -2.95
CA ALA A 222 21.42 -4.01 -2.55
C ALA A 222 20.25 -3.35 -3.32
N GLU A 223 20.15 -3.58 -4.63
CA GLU A 223 19.05 -3.10 -5.46
C GLU A 223 17.70 -3.66 -5.00
N ILE A 224 17.61 -4.97 -4.72
CA ILE A 224 16.38 -5.61 -4.21
C ILE A 224 15.97 -5.00 -2.87
N LYS A 225 16.94 -4.78 -1.97
CA LYS A 225 16.70 -4.13 -0.68
C LYS A 225 16.18 -2.70 -0.85
N GLU A 226 16.81 -1.92 -1.71
CA GLU A 226 16.38 -0.54 -1.98
C GLU A 226 15.00 -0.49 -2.61
N TYR A 227 14.74 -1.35 -3.59
CA TYR A 227 13.46 -1.48 -4.24
C TYR A 227 12.35 -1.84 -3.24
N ALA A 228 12.59 -2.85 -2.39
CA ALA A 228 11.64 -3.26 -1.36
C ALA A 228 11.33 -2.12 -0.37
N LEU A 229 12.34 -1.33 0.01
CA LEU A 229 12.17 -0.19 0.89
C LEU A 229 11.35 0.92 0.23
N GLN A 230 11.72 1.33 -0.99
CA GLN A 230 11.03 2.37 -1.73
C GLN A 230 9.57 2.00 -2.03
N GLN A 231 9.34 0.72 -2.34
CA GLN A 231 7.99 0.19 -2.55
C GLN A 231 7.15 0.28 -1.28
N ASN A 232 7.69 -0.15 -0.13
CA ASN A 232 6.98 -0.06 1.14
C ASN A 232 6.72 1.40 1.56
N ILE A 233 7.65 2.32 1.31
CA ILE A 233 7.44 3.77 1.51
C ILE A 233 6.23 4.25 0.72
N THR A 234 6.13 3.85 -0.56
CA THR A 234 5.01 4.22 -1.43
C THR A 234 3.68 3.64 -0.92
N ILE A 235 3.68 2.37 -0.51
CA ILE A 235 2.48 1.72 0.06
C ILE A 235 2.02 2.43 1.33
N ILE A 236 2.95 2.72 2.25
CA ILE A 236 2.66 3.42 3.50
C ILE A 236 2.12 4.82 3.20
N ARG A 237 2.73 5.57 2.28
CA ARG A 237 2.22 6.89 1.87
C ARG A 237 0.77 6.85 1.40
N ASN A 238 0.41 5.86 0.57
CA ASN A 238 -0.96 5.71 0.09
C ASN A 238 -1.94 5.37 1.23
N ARG A 239 -1.54 4.53 2.19
CA ARG A 239 -2.36 4.20 3.37
C ARG A 239 -2.57 5.41 4.28
N VAL A 240 -1.53 6.23 4.45
CA VAL A 240 -1.66 7.43 5.26
C VAL A 240 -2.62 8.43 4.62
N ASN A 241 -2.62 8.56 3.29
CA ASN A 241 -3.60 9.39 2.61
C ASN A 241 -5.06 8.92 2.85
N GLN A 242 -5.28 7.61 3.05
CA GLN A 242 -6.60 7.05 3.37
C GLN A 242 -7.05 7.40 4.80
N LEU A 243 -6.12 7.63 5.72
CA LEU A 243 -6.39 8.10 7.08
C LEU A 243 -6.88 9.56 7.10
N GLY A 244 -6.81 10.29 5.98
CA GLY A 244 -7.29 11.67 5.91
C GLY A 244 -6.37 12.69 6.59
N VAL A 245 -5.15 12.29 6.94
CA VAL A 245 -4.15 13.16 7.56
C VAL A 245 -3.69 14.19 6.53
N ALA A 246 -3.83 15.47 6.85
CA ALA A 246 -3.54 16.55 5.93
C ALA A 246 -2.06 16.56 5.48
N GLU A 247 -1.12 16.17 6.36
CA GLU A 247 0.32 16.32 6.11
C GLU A 247 1.18 15.24 6.78
N PRO A 248 1.23 14.03 6.21
CA PRO A 248 2.04 12.97 6.78
C PRO A 248 3.51 13.03 6.35
N LEU A 249 4.41 12.72 7.29
CA LEU A 249 5.82 12.49 6.98
C LEU A 249 6.05 10.99 6.82
N VAL A 250 6.48 10.54 5.64
CA VAL A 250 6.91 9.16 5.41
C VAL A 250 8.31 9.19 4.81
N GLN A 251 9.29 8.76 5.60
CA GLN A 251 10.69 8.80 5.22
C GLN A 251 11.41 7.50 5.58
N ARG A 252 12.53 7.26 4.90
CA ARG A 252 13.46 6.20 5.24
C ARG A 252 14.25 6.57 6.49
N GLN A 253 14.43 5.61 7.39
CA GLN A 253 15.33 5.70 8.52
C GLN A 253 16.32 4.52 8.51
N GLY A 254 17.58 4.78 8.19
CA GLY A 254 18.60 3.73 8.11
C GLY A 254 18.40 2.79 6.90
N ALA A 255 18.81 1.52 7.04
CA ALA A 255 18.86 0.58 5.91
C ALA A 255 17.52 -0.13 5.63
N ASP A 256 16.71 -0.37 6.65
CA ASP A 256 15.55 -1.27 6.63
C ASP A 256 14.32 -0.71 7.36
N ARG A 257 14.38 0.54 7.86
CA ARG A 257 13.28 1.16 8.61
C ARG A 257 12.65 2.33 7.87
N ILE A 258 11.38 2.55 8.17
CA ILE A 258 10.57 3.64 7.66
C ILE A 258 10.00 4.37 8.88
N VAL A 259 10.26 5.68 8.94
CA VAL A 259 9.65 6.57 9.92
C VAL A 259 8.37 7.16 9.33
N VAL A 260 7.29 7.09 10.12
CA VAL A 260 5.99 7.64 9.77
C VAL A 260 5.51 8.55 10.88
N GLU A 261 5.25 9.81 10.56
CA GLU A 261 4.71 10.78 11.50
C GLU A 261 3.35 11.25 11.01
N LEU A 262 2.36 11.14 11.89
CA LEU A 262 0.99 11.53 11.63
C LEU A 262 0.55 12.60 12.62
N PRO A 263 0.78 13.90 12.32
CA PRO A 263 0.32 15.00 13.16
C PRO A 263 -1.22 15.05 13.20
N GLY A 264 -1.78 15.30 14.38
CA GLY A 264 -3.22 15.49 14.58
C GLY A 264 -4.08 14.21 14.52
N VAL A 265 -3.47 13.02 14.37
CA VAL A 265 -4.20 11.75 14.47
C VAL A 265 -4.54 11.44 15.92
N GLN A 266 -5.83 11.24 16.20
CA GLN A 266 -6.30 10.88 17.54
C GLN A 266 -6.47 9.37 17.73
N ASP A 267 -6.93 8.62 16.70
CA ASP A 267 -7.08 7.15 16.77
C ASP A 267 -5.77 6.43 16.41
N THR A 268 -4.91 6.27 17.41
CA THR A 268 -3.60 5.60 17.27
C THR A 268 -3.72 4.11 16.94
N ALA A 269 -4.77 3.44 17.45
CA ALA A 269 -4.98 2.01 17.27
C ALA A 269 -5.45 1.71 15.84
N GLY A 270 -6.41 2.49 15.34
CA GLY A 270 -6.86 2.41 13.95
C GLY A 270 -5.74 2.75 12.95
N ALA A 271 -4.93 3.77 13.25
CA ALA A 271 -3.76 4.10 12.44
C ALA A 271 -2.74 2.95 12.39
N LYS A 272 -2.45 2.32 13.53
CA LYS A 272 -1.56 1.16 13.60
C LYS A 272 -2.09 -0.04 12.79
N GLU A 273 -3.38 -0.31 12.86
CA GLU A 273 -4.02 -1.39 12.10
C GLU A 273 -3.89 -1.17 10.59
N ILE A 274 -4.19 0.04 10.12
CA ILE A 274 -4.13 0.40 8.70
C ILE A 274 -2.69 0.38 8.17
N LEU A 275 -1.74 0.90 8.95
CA LEU A 275 -0.33 0.90 8.54
C LEU A 275 0.32 -0.49 8.64
N GLY A 276 -0.07 -1.31 9.62
CA GLY A 276 0.46 -2.65 9.85
C GLY A 276 -0.16 -3.75 8.99
N ALA A 277 -1.35 -3.55 8.43
CA ALA A 277 -2.04 -4.57 7.65
C ALA A 277 -1.28 -4.89 6.35
N THR A 278 -0.73 -6.09 6.17
CA THR A 278 0.01 -6.47 4.94
C THR A 278 -0.89 -7.21 3.95
N ALA A 279 -2.06 -6.63 3.63
CA ALA A 279 -2.94 -7.18 2.60
C ALA A 279 -2.28 -7.03 1.22
N THR A 280 -2.00 -8.14 0.56
CA THR A 280 -1.53 -8.19 -0.82
C THR A 280 -2.50 -9.01 -1.66
N LEU A 281 -2.66 -8.60 -2.92
CA LEU A 281 -3.49 -9.30 -3.89
C LEU A 281 -2.61 -9.98 -4.91
N GLU A 282 -2.94 -11.20 -5.30
CA GLU A 282 -2.32 -11.88 -6.42
C GLU A 282 -3.37 -12.40 -7.39
N PHE A 283 -3.17 -12.16 -8.68
CA PHE A 283 -4.04 -12.67 -9.74
C PHE A 283 -3.39 -13.90 -10.36
N ARG A 284 -4.10 -15.01 -10.35
CA ARG A 284 -3.60 -16.31 -10.83
C ARG A 284 -4.66 -17.00 -11.69
N LEU A 285 -4.24 -17.80 -12.68
CA LEU A 285 -5.18 -18.61 -13.45
C LEU A 285 -5.58 -19.86 -12.67
N VAL A 286 -6.85 -20.24 -12.78
CA VAL A 286 -7.35 -21.53 -12.29
C VAL A 286 -6.86 -22.65 -13.21
N ASP A 287 -6.42 -23.75 -12.63
CA ASP A 287 -6.03 -24.95 -13.38
C ASP A 287 -7.20 -25.90 -13.55
N ASN A 288 -8.03 -25.66 -14.57
CA ASN A 288 -9.23 -26.48 -14.85
C ASN A 288 -8.94 -27.95 -15.15
N LYS A 289 -7.67 -28.33 -15.42
CA LYS A 289 -7.27 -29.72 -15.67
C LYS A 289 -6.93 -30.48 -14.39
N ALA A 290 -6.78 -29.78 -13.26
CA ALA A 290 -6.46 -30.38 -11.98
C ALA A 290 -7.74 -30.62 -11.19
N ASP A 291 -7.88 -31.83 -10.64
CA ASP A 291 -8.96 -32.13 -9.70
C ASP A 291 -8.65 -31.46 -8.33
N PRO A 292 -9.48 -30.54 -7.84
CA PRO A 292 -9.28 -29.89 -6.55
C PRO A 292 -9.38 -30.84 -5.35
N TYR A 293 -10.03 -31.99 -5.49
CA TYR A 293 -10.20 -32.96 -4.41
C TYR A 293 -9.07 -34.01 -4.36
N SER A 294 -8.24 -34.08 -5.39
CA SER A 294 -7.06 -34.94 -5.40
C SER A 294 -6.01 -34.51 -4.38
N SER A 295 -5.32 -35.50 -3.77
CA SER A 295 -4.17 -35.27 -2.89
C SER A 295 -2.91 -34.81 -3.63
N ARG A 296 -2.85 -34.99 -4.96
CA ARG A 296 -1.72 -34.56 -5.79
C ARG A 296 -2.18 -33.59 -6.87
N VAL A 297 -1.55 -32.41 -6.90
CA VAL A 297 -1.75 -31.40 -7.94
C VAL A 297 -0.65 -31.48 -9.01
N PRO A 298 -0.94 -31.12 -10.27
CA PRO A 298 0.05 -31.10 -11.33
C PRO A 298 1.27 -30.22 -11.02
N ALA A 299 2.41 -30.55 -11.63
CA ALA A 299 3.61 -29.74 -11.55
C ALA A 299 3.33 -28.33 -12.09
N GLY A 300 3.56 -27.30 -11.26
CA GLY A 300 3.26 -25.91 -11.61
C GLY A 300 1.92 -25.39 -11.10
N SER A 301 1.19 -26.20 -10.33
CA SER A 301 -0.08 -25.81 -9.70
C SER A 301 0.00 -25.92 -8.17
N GLN A 302 -0.83 -25.17 -7.47
CA GLN A 302 -0.92 -25.12 -6.02
C GLN A 302 -2.39 -25.09 -5.60
N LYS A 303 -2.71 -25.83 -4.55
CA LYS A 303 -4.05 -25.89 -3.98
C LYS A 303 -4.24 -24.72 -3.01
N TYR A 304 -5.38 -24.08 -3.13
CA TYR A 304 -5.87 -22.99 -2.28
C TYR A 304 -7.27 -23.34 -1.79
N THR A 305 -7.75 -22.55 -0.83
CA THR A 305 -9.11 -22.67 -0.28
C THR A 305 -9.83 -21.36 -0.55
N THR A 306 -11.03 -21.45 -1.12
CA THR A 306 -11.91 -20.29 -1.29
C THR A 306 -12.52 -19.86 0.04
N ARG A 307 -13.02 -18.62 0.13
CA ARG A 307 -13.70 -18.12 1.34
C ARG A 307 -14.86 -19.00 1.82
N ASP A 308 -15.52 -19.71 0.91
CA ASP A 308 -16.61 -20.65 1.22
C ASP A 308 -16.11 -22.07 1.60
N GLY A 309 -14.81 -22.24 1.80
CA GLY A 309 -14.18 -23.51 2.21
C GLY A 309 -13.97 -24.52 1.08
N ARG A 310 -14.24 -24.17 -0.18
CA ARG A 310 -14.06 -25.09 -1.31
C ARG A 310 -12.61 -25.10 -1.79
N PRO A 311 -12.01 -26.27 -2.07
CA PRO A 311 -10.67 -26.34 -2.64
C PRO A 311 -10.68 -25.82 -4.09
N VAL A 312 -9.66 -25.04 -4.44
CA VAL A 312 -9.40 -24.57 -5.81
C VAL A 312 -7.93 -24.78 -6.14
N VAL A 313 -7.62 -25.18 -7.38
CA VAL A 313 -6.25 -25.36 -7.82
C VAL A 313 -5.89 -24.22 -8.76
N LEU A 314 -4.86 -23.47 -8.39
CA LEU A 314 -4.36 -22.34 -9.16
C LEU A 314 -3.00 -22.66 -9.75
N LYS A 315 -2.68 -22.05 -10.88
CA LYS A 315 -1.30 -22.03 -11.40
C LYS A 315 -0.39 -21.29 -10.41
N LYS A 316 0.84 -21.76 -10.23
CA LYS A 316 1.85 -21.11 -9.38
C LYS A 316 2.33 -19.77 -9.95
N GLN A 317 2.18 -19.57 -11.25
CA GLN A 317 2.56 -18.34 -11.90
C GLN A 317 1.60 -17.21 -11.50
N VAL A 318 2.16 -16.14 -10.95
CA VAL A 318 1.43 -14.91 -10.62
C VAL A 318 1.39 -14.05 -11.87
N ILE A 319 0.18 -13.69 -12.32
CA ILE A 319 -0.01 -12.81 -13.48
C ILE A 319 0.29 -11.37 -13.08
N LEU A 320 -0.31 -10.97 -11.97
CA LEU A 320 -0.28 -9.60 -11.48
C LEU A 320 -0.35 -9.61 -9.96
N THR A 321 0.35 -8.66 -9.33
CA THR A 321 0.26 -8.41 -7.89
C THR A 321 -0.45 -7.08 -7.64
N GLY A 322 -0.99 -6.91 -6.43
CA GLY A 322 -1.74 -5.71 -6.03
C GLY A 322 -0.96 -4.40 -6.11
N ASN A 323 0.37 -4.44 -6.22
CA ASN A 323 1.21 -3.25 -6.36
C ASN A 323 0.96 -2.48 -7.67
N HIS A 324 0.38 -3.16 -8.67
CA HIS A 324 0.04 -2.56 -9.96
C HIS A 324 -1.37 -1.97 -9.99
N ILE A 325 -2.07 -1.96 -8.85
CA ILE A 325 -3.40 -1.37 -8.72
C ILE A 325 -3.23 0.11 -8.37
N THR A 326 -3.71 0.99 -9.25
CA THR A 326 -3.68 2.45 -9.05
C THR A 326 -4.96 2.95 -8.40
N GLY A 327 -6.06 2.24 -8.59
CA GLY A 327 -7.37 2.58 -8.05
C GLY A 327 -8.24 1.34 -7.89
N ALA A 328 -9.15 1.38 -6.93
CA ALA A 328 -10.21 0.39 -6.81
C ALA A 328 -11.49 1.08 -6.38
N THR A 329 -12.57 0.87 -7.13
CA THR A 329 -13.87 1.49 -6.87
C THR A 329 -14.95 0.42 -6.79
N SER A 330 -15.83 0.49 -5.80
CA SER A 330 -17.03 -0.33 -5.77
C SER A 330 -18.10 0.33 -6.62
N SER A 331 -18.74 -0.46 -7.47
CA SER A 331 -19.90 -0.04 -8.26
C SER A 331 -20.96 -1.14 -8.22
N LEU A 332 -22.13 -0.84 -8.78
CA LEU A 332 -23.13 -1.87 -9.07
C LEU A 332 -22.97 -2.26 -10.55
N ASP A 333 -23.06 -3.55 -10.84
CA ASP A 333 -23.14 -4.04 -12.22
C ASP A 333 -24.51 -3.70 -12.84
N GLU A 334 -24.67 -3.98 -14.14
CA GLU A 334 -25.93 -3.76 -14.88
C GLU A 334 -27.13 -4.52 -14.29
N PHE A 335 -26.88 -5.52 -13.45
CA PHE A 335 -27.86 -6.33 -12.74
C PHE A 335 -28.03 -5.94 -11.27
N SER A 336 -27.55 -4.75 -10.88
CA SER A 336 -27.61 -4.22 -9.50
C SER A 336 -26.86 -5.07 -8.45
N ARG A 337 -25.87 -5.87 -8.86
CA ARG A 337 -24.98 -6.61 -7.96
C ARG A 337 -23.73 -5.79 -7.68
N ALA A 338 -23.27 -5.82 -6.43
CA ALA A 338 -22.04 -5.14 -6.05
C ALA A 338 -20.83 -5.76 -6.78
N GLN A 339 -20.04 -4.91 -7.42
CA GLN A 339 -18.77 -5.25 -8.07
C GLN A 339 -17.65 -4.31 -7.61
N VAL A 340 -16.41 -4.74 -7.82
CA VAL A 340 -15.21 -3.94 -7.58
C VAL A 340 -14.48 -3.79 -8.90
N ASN A 341 -14.38 -2.55 -9.37
CA ASN A 341 -13.55 -2.17 -10.51
C ASN A 341 -12.13 -1.92 -10.00
N ILE A 342 -11.15 -2.43 -10.73
CA ILE A 342 -9.73 -2.29 -10.39
C ILE A 342 -9.04 -1.60 -11.56
N ASP A 343 -8.45 -0.45 -11.29
CA ASP A 343 -7.62 0.29 -12.23
C ASP A 343 -6.17 -0.15 -12.07
N LEU A 344 -5.54 -0.45 -13.20
CA LEU A 344 -4.16 -0.89 -13.25
C LEU A 344 -3.25 0.20 -13.80
N ASP A 345 -2.00 0.23 -13.33
CA ASP A 345 -0.96 1.02 -13.99
C ASP A 345 -0.66 0.46 -15.41
N SER A 346 0.07 1.23 -16.22
CA SER A 346 0.43 0.85 -17.59
C SER A 346 1.19 -0.49 -17.69
N GLN A 347 2.07 -0.76 -16.71
CA GLN A 347 2.86 -1.99 -16.68
C GLN A 347 1.99 -3.19 -16.31
N GLY A 348 1.08 -3.04 -15.35
CA GLY A 348 0.11 -4.02 -14.90
C GLY A 348 -0.90 -4.35 -15.98
N GLY A 349 -1.43 -3.33 -16.68
CA GLY A 349 -2.28 -3.50 -17.84
C GLY A 349 -1.59 -4.31 -18.95
N SER A 350 -0.32 -4.03 -19.22
CA SER A 350 0.49 -4.79 -20.18
C SER A 350 0.71 -6.25 -19.76
N LYS A 351 1.00 -6.50 -18.48
CA LYS A 351 1.13 -7.88 -17.93
C LYS A 351 -0.18 -8.65 -18.03
N MET A 352 -1.29 -8.02 -17.63
CA MET A 352 -2.63 -8.60 -17.67
C MET A 352 -3.03 -8.92 -19.12
N SER A 353 -2.86 -7.97 -20.06
CA SER A 353 -3.14 -8.15 -21.49
C SER A 353 -2.39 -9.34 -22.10
N ARG A 354 -1.09 -9.50 -21.80
CA ARG A 354 -0.30 -10.64 -22.28
C ARG A 354 -0.80 -11.97 -21.73
N ALA A 355 -1.17 -12.01 -20.45
CA ALA A 355 -1.63 -13.22 -19.80
C ALA A 355 -3.03 -13.64 -20.28
N THR A 356 -3.97 -12.71 -20.38
CA THR A 356 -5.36 -12.98 -20.77
C THR A 356 -5.48 -13.32 -22.25
N LYS A 357 -4.63 -12.79 -23.14
CA LYS A 357 -4.62 -13.10 -24.58
C LYS A 357 -4.57 -14.61 -24.87
N LYS A 358 -3.90 -15.39 -24.03
CA LYS A 358 -3.75 -16.85 -24.19
C LYS A 358 -4.73 -17.66 -23.32
N ALA A 359 -5.53 -17.01 -22.48
CA ALA A 359 -6.33 -17.63 -21.43
C ALA A 359 -7.81 -17.19 -21.44
N ILE A 360 -8.31 -16.71 -22.58
CA ILE A 360 -9.73 -16.32 -22.75
C ILE A 360 -10.62 -17.54 -22.45
N GLY A 361 -11.64 -17.34 -21.59
CA GLY A 361 -12.54 -18.39 -21.13
C GLY A 361 -12.01 -19.25 -19.97
N THR A 362 -10.79 -19.00 -19.50
CA THR A 362 -10.25 -19.64 -18.28
C THR A 362 -10.55 -18.76 -17.08
N SER A 363 -10.99 -19.37 -15.97
CA SER A 363 -11.24 -18.64 -14.73
C SER A 363 -9.94 -18.05 -14.17
N MET A 364 -10.02 -16.80 -13.72
CA MET A 364 -8.96 -16.13 -12.97
C MET A 364 -9.39 -16.02 -11.52
N ALA A 365 -8.47 -16.33 -10.62
CA ALA A 365 -8.66 -16.23 -9.19
C ALA A 365 -7.87 -15.03 -8.65
N THR A 366 -8.47 -14.34 -7.70
CA THR A 366 -7.81 -13.31 -6.90
C THR A 366 -7.49 -13.93 -5.54
N VAL A 367 -6.21 -14.07 -5.23
CA VAL A 367 -5.76 -14.56 -3.93
C VAL A 367 -5.55 -13.36 -3.03
N PHE A 368 -6.31 -13.29 -1.95
CA PHE A 368 -6.11 -12.36 -0.86
C PHE A 368 -5.11 -12.97 0.13
N ILE A 369 -3.99 -12.28 0.30
CA ILE A 369 -2.93 -12.70 1.22
C ILE A 369 -2.84 -11.66 2.33
N GLU A 370 -3.12 -12.09 3.55
CA GLU A 370 -3.02 -11.27 4.76
C GLU A 370 -2.01 -11.89 5.71
N TYR A 371 -1.14 -11.09 6.33
CA TYR A 371 -0.31 -11.57 7.42
C TYR A 371 -0.82 -11.03 8.75
N LYS A 372 -1.26 -11.94 9.63
CA LYS A 372 -1.71 -11.59 10.97
C LYS A 372 -0.61 -11.84 11.99
N PRO A 373 -0.37 -10.92 12.94
CA PRO A 373 0.55 -11.18 14.04
C PRO A 373 0.00 -12.30 14.93
N THR A 374 0.83 -13.29 15.23
CA THR A 374 0.47 -14.43 16.09
C THR A 374 0.52 -14.10 17.59
N GLY A 375 0.99 -12.90 17.94
CA GLY A 375 1.28 -12.51 19.33
C GLY A 375 2.59 -13.11 19.89
N GLU A 376 3.15 -14.14 19.23
CA GLU A 376 4.45 -14.70 19.55
C GLU A 376 5.60 -13.83 19.01
N LYS A 377 6.69 -13.72 19.77
CA LYS A 377 7.92 -13.08 19.30
C LYS A 377 8.97 -14.14 18.95
N THR A 378 9.67 -13.96 17.84
CA THR A 378 10.86 -14.72 17.45
C THR A 378 12.01 -14.45 18.44
N ALA A 379 13.06 -15.28 18.42
CA ALA A 379 14.24 -15.11 19.28
C ALA A 379 14.89 -13.71 19.17
N ASP A 380 14.75 -13.07 18.02
CA ASP A 380 15.24 -11.71 17.74
C ASP A 380 14.25 -10.59 18.16
N GLY A 381 13.18 -10.92 18.90
CA GLY A 381 12.18 -9.97 19.38
C GLY A 381 11.14 -9.53 18.35
N LYS A 382 11.21 -10.04 17.10
CA LYS A 382 10.27 -9.76 16.00
C LYS A 382 8.93 -10.46 16.20
N SER A 383 7.80 -9.82 15.88
CA SER A 383 6.50 -10.49 15.91
C SER A 383 6.41 -11.55 14.81
N LYS A 384 6.10 -12.79 15.17
CA LYS A 384 5.89 -13.87 14.21
C LYS A 384 4.57 -13.66 13.49
N LEU A 385 4.62 -13.63 12.17
CA LEU A 385 3.46 -13.40 11.31
C LEU A 385 2.93 -14.74 10.78
N HIS A 386 1.60 -14.91 10.80
CA HIS A 386 0.93 -16.03 10.15
C HIS A 386 0.34 -15.58 8.82
N LYS A 387 0.72 -16.25 7.74
CA LYS A 387 0.21 -16.00 6.40
C LYS A 387 -1.14 -16.69 6.24
N ILE A 388 -2.17 -15.91 5.96
CA ILE A 388 -3.51 -16.37 5.62
C ILE A 388 -3.69 -16.10 4.13
N GLU A 389 -4.05 -17.15 3.38
CA GLU A 389 -4.28 -17.08 1.93
C GLU A 389 -5.70 -17.56 1.65
N GLU A 390 -6.51 -16.68 1.06
CA GLU A 390 -7.91 -16.96 0.71
C GLU A 390 -8.16 -16.61 -0.76
N VAL A 391 -9.06 -17.34 -1.42
CA VAL A 391 -9.45 -17.12 -2.82
C VAL A 391 -10.90 -16.66 -2.93
#